data_AF-A0A1S3ES06-F1
#
_entry.id   AF-A0A1S3ES06-F1
#
_cell.length_a   1.000
_cell.length_b   1.000
_cell.length_c   1.000
_cell.angle_alpha   90.00
_cell.angle_beta   90.00
_cell.angle_gamma   90.00
#
_symmetry.space_group_name_H-M   'P 1'
#
loop_
_entity.id
_entity.type
_entity.pdbx_description
1 polymer ?
#
loop_
_entity_poly.entity_id
_entity_poly.type
_entity_poly.pdbx_seq_one_letter_code
_entity_poly.pdbx_strand_id
1 'polypeptide(L)'
;GPGQRRDLFLQATPHPDISRRVAAFRFELRADKHPELPPRAQGLGVDGVCRPCSDAELLLAACTSDFLINGTIHGVTHDSESQESIITVVPTRVLRPMLPVGGAEGPGQASIHTPLQCGVRPGPGTFLFMGWRHFGQAWLGCAPRSQEFRRAYAAAHAAHTHPCEVKLD
;
A
#
# COMPACT_ATOMS: atom_id res chain seq x y z
N GLY A 1 5.22 27.58 -3.33
CA GLY A 1 4.87 28.48 -4.44
C GLY A 1 3.38 28.76 -4.42
N PRO A 2 2.92 29.89 -4.97
CA PRO A 2 1.49 30.23 -4.95
C PRO A 2 0.72 29.22 -5.83
N GLY A 3 -0.33 28.61 -5.26
CA GLY A 3 -1.26 27.75 -6.01
C GLY A 3 -1.09 26.23 -5.89
N GLN A 4 -0.48 25.69 -4.82
CA GLN A 4 -0.50 24.23 -4.62
C GLN A 4 -1.92 23.79 -4.21
N ARG A 5 -2.70 23.30 -5.19
CA ARG A 5 -4.03 22.71 -4.97
C ARG A 5 -3.87 21.49 -4.07
N ARG A 6 -4.49 21.53 -2.89
CA ARG A 6 -4.55 20.41 -1.95
C ARG A 6 -6.00 20.02 -1.79
N ASP A 7 -6.25 18.73 -1.86
CA ASP A 7 -7.56 18.15 -1.72
C ASP A 7 -7.70 17.61 -0.29
N LEU A 8 -8.85 17.89 0.33
CA LEU A 8 -9.21 17.39 1.65
C LEU A 8 -10.13 16.18 1.46
N PHE A 9 -9.64 15.01 1.84
CA PHE A 9 -10.44 13.78 1.82
C PHE A 9 -11.08 13.59 3.19
N LEU A 10 -12.34 13.15 3.18
CA LEU A 10 -13.12 12.86 4.38
C LEU A 10 -13.74 11.46 4.27
N GLN A 11 -13.53 10.61 5.28
CA GLN A 11 -14.16 9.29 5.39
C GLN A 11 -15.05 9.25 6.63
N ALA A 12 -16.32 8.86 6.45
CA ALA A 12 -17.23 8.66 7.56
C ALA A 12 -16.79 7.45 8.40
N THR A 13 -16.81 7.58 9.73
CA THR A 13 -16.59 6.46 10.63
C THR A 13 -17.93 5.78 10.90
N PRO A 14 -18.14 4.52 10.48
CA PRO A 14 -19.41 3.84 10.70
C PRO A 14 -19.68 3.72 12.21
N HIS A 15 -20.86 4.19 12.63
CA HIS A 15 -21.30 4.10 14.02
C HIS A 15 -22.52 3.17 14.09
N PRO A 16 -22.47 2.08 14.88
CA PRO A 16 -23.58 1.12 14.95
C PRO A 16 -24.82 1.71 15.64
N ASP A 17 -24.62 2.71 16.49
CA ASP A 17 -25.68 3.39 17.22
C ASP A 17 -26.19 4.61 16.44
N ILE A 18 -27.30 4.42 15.72
CA ILE A 18 -27.99 5.46 14.94
C ILE A 18 -28.81 6.43 15.82
N SER A 19 -28.93 6.19 17.13
CA SER A 19 -29.64 7.08 18.05
C SER A 19 -28.84 8.37 18.34
N ARG A 20 -27.50 8.29 18.21
CA ARG A 20 -26.62 9.44 18.30
C ARG A 20 -26.67 10.26 17.01
N ARG A 21 -27.13 11.51 17.12
CA ARG A 21 -27.12 12.50 16.02
C ARG A 21 -25.74 13.15 15.81
N VAL A 22 -24.68 12.37 15.94
CA VAL A 22 -23.30 12.85 15.79
C VAL A 22 -22.58 11.90 14.84
N ALA A 23 -22.11 12.46 13.72
CA ALA A 23 -21.27 11.73 12.76
C ALA A 23 -19.79 12.05 13.04
N ALA A 24 -18.96 11.02 13.10
CA ALA A 24 -17.51 11.17 13.19
C ALA A 24 -16.87 10.94 11.82
N PHE A 25 -15.87 11.74 11.49
CA PHE A 25 -15.14 11.65 10.23
C PHE A 25 -13.64 11.59 10.49
N ARG A 26 -12.94 10.84 9.64
CA ARG A 26 -11.49 10.90 9.50
C ARG A 26 -11.16 11.81 8.33
N PHE A 27 -10.08 12.57 8.44
CA PHE A 27 -9.65 13.49 7.39
C PHE A 27 -8.19 13.27 7.02
N GLU A 28 -7.87 13.43 5.75
CA GLU A 28 -6.50 13.45 5.22
C GLU A 28 -6.35 14.60 4.22
N LEU A 29 -5.25 15.34 4.33
CA LEU A 29 -4.91 16.40 3.38
C LEU A 29 -3.83 15.89 2.44
N ARG A 30 -4.12 15.77 1.15
CA ARG A 30 -3.16 15.33 0.14
C ARG A 30 -3.12 16.29 -1.05
N ALA A 31 -2.00 16.28 -1.77
CA ALA A 31 -1.89 16.99 -3.05
C ALA A 31 -2.45 16.14 -4.21
N ASP A 32 -2.73 14.86 -3.97
CA ASP A 32 -3.09 13.87 -4.98
C ASP A 32 -4.60 13.76 -5.12
N LYS A 33 -5.10 13.81 -6.36
CA LYS A 33 -6.55 13.76 -6.66
C LYS A 33 -7.21 12.40 -6.40
N HIS A 34 -6.43 11.32 -6.36
CA HIS A 34 -6.92 9.94 -6.18
C HIS A 34 -6.07 9.25 -5.10
N PRO A 35 -6.48 9.30 -3.82
CA PRO A 35 -5.65 8.88 -2.69
C PRO A 35 -5.67 7.35 -2.47
N GLU A 36 -6.65 6.66 -3.04
CA GLU A 36 -6.81 5.20 -3.07
C GLU A 36 -5.96 4.56 -4.18
N LEU A 37 -5.52 5.35 -5.15
CA LEU A 37 -4.66 4.87 -6.22
C LEU A 37 -3.19 5.01 -5.82
N PRO A 38 -2.30 4.13 -6.35
CA PRO A 38 -0.87 4.30 -6.18
C PRO A 38 -0.43 5.72 -6.54
N PRO A 39 0.51 6.33 -5.81
CA PRO A 39 1.14 7.59 -6.22
C PRO A 39 1.67 7.54 -7.67
N ARG A 40 1.95 6.33 -8.19
CA ARG A 40 2.32 6.08 -9.59
C ARG A 40 1.21 6.16 -10.62
N ALA A 41 -0.03 5.95 -10.19
CA ALA A 41 -1.21 6.02 -11.06
C ALA A 41 -1.58 7.46 -11.45
N GLN A 42 -0.86 8.47 -10.93
CA GLN A 42 -1.05 9.87 -11.27
C GLN A 42 -0.76 10.07 -12.76
N GLY A 43 -1.83 10.24 -13.55
CA GLY A 43 -1.75 10.47 -15.00
C GLY A 43 -1.65 9.19 -15.85
N LEU A 44 -1.66 8.00 -15.25
CA LEU A 44 -1.81 6.74 -15.97
C LEU A 44 -3.29 6.34 -15.98
N GLY A 45 -3.78 5.86 -17.12
CA GLY A 45 -5.13 5.29 -17.20
C GLY A 45 -5.29 4.03 -16.35
N VAL A 46 -6.48 3.44 -16.38
CA VAL A 46 -6.90 2.26 -15.58
C VAL A 46 -5.88 1.11 -15.63
N ASP A 47 -5.20 0.91 -16.76
CA ASP A 47 -4.19 -0.15 -16.96
C ASP A 47 -2.85 0.08 -16.25
N GLY A 48 -2.54 1.33 -15.88
CA GLY A 48 -1.29 1.67 -15.19
C GLY A 48 -1.28 1.29 -13.71
N VAL A 49 -2.45 0.99 -13.13
CA VAL A 49 -2.63 0.74 -11.70
C VAL A 49 -2.22 -0.68 -11.31
N CYS A 50 -2.48 -1.66 -12.17
CA CYS A 50 -2.34 -3.08 -11.84
C CYS A 50 -1.15 -3.78 -12.50
N ARG A 51 -0.34 -3.04 -13.28
CA ARG A 51 0.86 -3.62 -13.90
C ARG A 51 1.94 -3.91 -12.86
N PRO A 52 2.77 -4.95 -13.07
CA PRO A 52 3.98 -5.15 -12.29
C PRO A 52 4.89 -3.90 -12.33
N CYS A 53 5.48 -3.57 -11.19
CA CYS A 53 6.43 -2.48 -11.09
C CYS A 53 7.75 -2.86 -11.80
N SER A 54 8.32 -1.91 -12.56
CA SER A 54 9.68 -2.03 -13.12
C SER A 54 10.75 -1.92 -12.04
N ASP A 55 12.00 -2.28 -12.33
CA ASP A 55 13.09 -2.19 -11.33
C ASP A 55 13.28 -0.78 -10.77
N ALA A 56 13.28 0.24 -11.63
CA ALA A 56 13.37 1.65 -11.20
C ALA A 56 12.22 2.03 -10.25
N GLU A 57 11.02 1.54 -10.55
CA GLU A 57 9.84 1.70 -9.73
C GLU A 57 9.97 0.93 -8.40
N LEU A 58 10.46 -0.30 -8.39
CA LEU A 58 10.67 -1.03 -7.15
C LEU A 58 11.61 -0.28 -6.21
N LEU A 59 12.73 0.23 -6.73
CA LEU A 59 13.72 0.97 -5.96
C LEU A 59 13.15 2.27 -5.40
N LEU A 60 12.44 3.05 -6.22
CA LEU A 60 11.83 4.29 -5.77
C LEU A 60 10.72 4.03 -4.73
N ALA A 61 9.90 2.99 -4.91
CA ALA A 61 8.83 2.65 -3.96
C ALA A 61 9.41 2.25 -2.60
N ALA A 62 10.50 1.47 -2.60
CA ALA A 62 11.18 1.11 -1.36
C ALA A 62 11.60 2.35 -0.54
N CYS A 63 11.95 3.44 -1.22
CA CYS A 63 12.35 4.69 -0.58
C CYS A 63 11.16 5.56 -0.14
N THR A 64 10.10 5.62 -0.93
CA THR A 64 9.00 6.60 -0.72
C THR A 64 7.75 6.02 -0.07
N SER A 65 7.63 4.69 0.03
CA SER A 65 6.46 4.05 0.64
C SER A 65 6.36 4.29 2.14
N ASP A 66 5.16 4.40 2.67
CA ASP A 66 4.93 4.56 4.11
C ASP A 66 5.26 3.27 4.88
N PHE A 67 5.08 2.11 4.24
CA PHE A 67 5.41 0.81 4.81
C PHE A 67 6.17 -0.08 3.83
N LEU A 68 7.03 -0.94 4.38
CA LEU A 68 7.72 -2.02 3.69
C LEU A 68 7.64 -3.28 4.54
N ILE A 69 6.93 -4.29 4.05
CA ILE A 69 6.66 -5.53 4.77
C ILE A 69 7.13 -6.71 3.91
N ASN A 70 8.04 -7.52 4.43
CA ASN A 70 8.40 -8.79 3.85
C ASN A 70 7.54 -9.88 4.49
N GLY A 71 6.78 -10.63 3.71
CA GLY A 71 5.83 -11.60 4.26
C GLY A 71 5.23 -12.55 3.22
N THR A 72 4.31 -13.39 3.66
CA THR A 72 3.58 -14.35 2.82
C THR A 72 2.09 -14.01 2.79
N ILE A 73 1.42 -14.35 1.68
CA ILE A 73 -0.03 -14.17 1.56
C ILE A 73 -0.71 -15.31 2.30
N HIS A 74 -1.45 -14.97 3.36
CA HIS A 74 -2.30 -15.92 4.08
C HIS A 74 -3.63 -16.13 3.36
N GLY A 75 -4.21 -15.05 2.83
CA GLY A 75 -5.48 -15.09 2.10
C GLY A 75 -5.75 -13.79 1.35
N VAL A 76 -6.73 -13.85 0.45
CA VAL A 76 -7.26 -12.69 -0.26
C VAL A 76 -8.78 -12.74 -0.17
N THR A 77 -9.40 -11.65 0.26
CA THR A 77 -10.85 -11.46 0.23
C THR A 77 -11.20 -10.37 -0.78
N HIS A 78 -12.36 -10.51 -1.42
CA HIS A 78 -12.84 -9.57 -2.42
C HIS A 78 -14.14 -8.94 -1.95
N ASP A 79 -14.22 -7.62 -1.99
CA ASP A 79 -15.41 -6.85 -1.71
C ASP A 79 -15.88 -6.15 -3.00
N SER A 80 -16.94 -6.68 -3.59
CA SER A 80 -17.54 -6.13 -4.81
C SER A 80 -18.32 -4.84 -4.57
N GLU A 81 -18.79 -4.59 -3.34
CA GLU A 81 -19.49 -3.34 -3.03
C GLU A 81 -18.51 -2.16 -2.99
N SER A 82 -17.37 -2.37 -2.33
CA SER A 82 -16.29 -1.38 -2.24
C SER A 82 -15.38 -1.35 -3.47
N GLN A 83 -15.49 -2.32 -4.40
CA GLN A 83 -14.55 -2.52 -5.52
C GLN A 83 -13.09 -2.71 -5.06
N GLU A 84 -12.91 -3.40 -3.93
CA GLU A 84 -11.63 -3.60 -3.27
C GLU A 84 -11.30 -5.09 -3.11
N SER A 85 -10.01 -5.40 -3.00
CA SER A 85 -9.50 -6.68 -2.55
C SER A 85 -8.58 -6.46 -1.36
N ILE A 86 -8.74 -7.29 -0.33
CA ILE A 86 -7.96 -7.21 0.90
C ILE A 86 -7.04 -8.44 0.94
N ILE A 87 -5.74 -8.18 0.97
CA ILE A 87 -4.69 -9.18 1.08
C ILE A 87 -4.32 -9.30 2.56
N THR A 88 -4.58 -10.46 3.16
CA THR A 88 -4.12 -10.78 4.51
C THR A 88 -2.70 -11.31 4.43
N VAL A 89 -1.75 -10.58 5.00
CA VAL A 89 -0.33 -10.90 4.98
C VAL A 89 0.13 -11.36 6.37
N VAL A 90 0.93 -12.42 6.39
CA VAL A 90 1.70 -12.81 7.57
C VAL A 90 3.11 -12.22 7.42
N PRO A 91 3.45 -11.15 8.16
CA PRO A 91 4.74 -10.51 8.07
C PRO A 91 5.83 -11.44 8.62
N THR A 92 6.83 -11.74 7.80
CA THR A 92 8.08 -12.35 8.26
C THR A 92 9.01 -11.29 8.84
N ARG A 93 9.00 -10.09 8.25
CA ARG A 93 9.79 -8.96 8.71
C ARG A 93 9.17 -7.64 8.29
N VAL A 94 9.12 -6.69 9.21
CA VAL A 94 8.66 -5.33 8.94
C VAL A 94 9.89 -4.43 8.84
N LEU A 95 10.21 -3.95 7.63
CA LEU A 95 11.35 -3.08 7.39
C LEU A 95 11.02 -1.61 7.70
N ARG A 96 9.79 -1.21 7.41
CA ARG A 96 9.24 0.10 7.76
C ARG A 96 7.82 -0.11 8.30
N PRO A 97 7.59 0.10 9.61
CA PRO A 97 6.29 -0.18 10.22
C PRO A 97 5.24 0.81 9.77
N MET A 98 4.03 0.30 9.56
CA MET A 98 2.82 1.13 9.60
C MET A 98 2.56 1.51 11.06
N LEU A 99 2.46 2.81 11.37
CA LEU A 99 1.96 3.24 12.69
C LEU A 99 0.53 2.67 12.87
N PRO A 100 0.22 1.98 13.98
CA PRO A 100 -1.08 1.34 14.16
C PRO A 100 -2.18 2.40 14.19
N VAL A 101 -3.23 2.19 13.40
CA VAL A 101 -4.51 2.89 13.54
C VAL A 101 -5.55 1.82 13.85
N GLY A 102 -6.18 1.94 15.02
CA GLY A 102 -7.04 0.91 15.60
C GLY A 102 -7.99 0.25 14.61
N GLY A 103 -7.79 -1.06 14.45
CA GLY A 103 -8.64 -2.01 13.77
C GLY A 103 -8.34 -3.38 14.37
N ALA A 104 -9.37 -4.19 14.59
CA ALA A 104 -9.26 -5.52 15.18
C ALA A 104 -8.62 -6.49 14.16
N GLU A 105 -7.32 -6.32 13.90
CA GLU A 105 -6.52 -7.31 13.17
C GLU A 105 -6.02 -8.33 14.19
N GLY A 106 -6.17 -9.62 13.85
CA GLY A 106 -5.66 -10.70 14.69
C GLY A 106 -4.17 -10.51 15.00
N PRO A 107 -3.69 -10.93 16.19
CA PRO A 107 -2.30 -10.72 16.58
C PRO A 107 -1.35 -11.30 15.53
N GLY A 108 -0.57 -10.44 14.88
CA GLY A 108 0.49 -10.82 13.95
C GLY A 108 0.10 -10.93 12.46
N GLN A 109 -1.06 -10.40 12.04
CA GLN A 109 -1.41 -10.26 10.61
C GLN A 109 -1.54 -8.79 10.21
N ALA A 110 -1.34 -8.49 8.93
CA ALA A 110 -1.54 -7.17 8.34
C ALA A 110 -2.45 -7.25 7.12
N SER A 111 -3.43 -6.35 7.02
CA SER A 111 -4.32 -6.25 5.87
C SER A 111 -3.85 -5.17 4.91
N ILE A 112 -3.76 -5.50 3.62
CA ILE A 112 -3.35 -4.57 2.56
C ILE A 112 -4.43 -4.53 1.48
N HIS A 113 -4.95 -3.34 1.19
CA HIS A 113 -5.99 -3.07 0.22
C HIS A 113 -5.42 -2.87 -1.18
N THR A 114 -6.16 -3.29 -2.20
CA THR A 114 -5.85 -3.07 -3.61
C THR A 114 -7.14 -3.03 -4.43
N PRO A 115 -7.21 -2.31 -5.56
CA PRO A 115 -8.40 -2.29 -6.39
C PRO A 115 -8.79 -3.69 -6.89
N LEU A 116 -10.09 -4.01 -6.86
CA LEU A 116 -10.62 -5.32 -7.28
C LEU A 116 -10.23 -5.69 -8.72
N GLN A 117 -10.18 -4.69 -9.61
CA GLN A 117 -9.77 -4.85 -11.01
C GLN A 117 -8.34 -5.39 -11.20
N CYS A 118 -7.47 -5.29 -10.19
CA CYS A 118 -6.13 -5.87 -10.25
C CYS A 118 -6.14 -7.40 -10.16
N GLY A 119 -7.27 -8.02 -9.78
CA GLY A 119 -7.46 -9.46 -9.85
C GLY A 119 -6.44 -10.25 -9.04
N VAL A 120 -6.03 -9.72 -7.89
CA VAL A 120 -5.01 -10.34 -7.03
C VAL A 120 -5.47 -11.71 -6.56
N ARG A 121 -4.56 -12.68 -6.59
CA ARG A 121 -4.82 -14.06 -6.19
C ARG A 121 -3.83 -14.49 -5.11
N PRO A 122 -4.22 -15.41 -4.21
CA PRO A 122 -3.28 -16.07 -3.33
C PRO A 122 -2.19 -16.77 -4.15
N GLY A 123 -0.93 -16.60 -3.73
CA GLY A 123 0.22 -17.19 -4.43
C GLY A 123 1.31 -17.63 -3.44
N PRO A 124 1.99 -18.76 -3.71
CA PRO A 124 3.06 -19.23 -2.86
C PRO A 124 4.33 -18.37 -3.02
N GLY A 125 5.04 -18.19 -1.91
CA GLY A 125 6.31 -17.48 -1.85
C GLY A 125 6.29 -16.31 -0.88
N THR A 126 7.45 -15.66 -0.77
CA THR A 126 7.62 -14.45 0.04
C THR A 126 7.65 -13.24 -0.88
N PHE A 127 6.91 -12.21 -0.49
CA PHE A 127 6.75 -10.96 -1.23
C PHE A 127 7.20 -9.80 -0.36
N LEU A 128 7.66 -8.74 -1.02
CA LEU A 128 7.96 -7.47 -0.38
C LEU A 128 6.85 -6.48 -0.72
N PHE A 129 5.92 -6.30 0.21
CA PHE A 129 4.80 -5.38 0.08
C PHE A 129 5.24 -3.95 0.40
N MET A 130 5.01 -3.06 -0.55
CA MET A 130 5.30 -1.63 -0.45
C MET A 130 4.04 -0.85 -0.78
N GLY A 131 3.76 0.21 -0.03
CA GLY A 131 2.54 0.97 -0.24
C GLY A 131 2.48 2.26 0.56
N TRP A 132 1.30 2.84 0.64
CA TRP A 132 1.02 4.05 1.41
C TRP A 132 -0.16 3.79 2.33
N ARG A 133 -0.34 4.67 3.30
CA ARG A 133 -1.49 4.65 4.19
C ARG A 133 -2.58 5.56 3.65
N HIS A 134 -3.82 5.14 3.66
CA HIS A 134 -4.97 5.99 3.36
C HIS A 134 -6.09 5.73 4.38
N PHE A 135 -6.48 6.78 5.12
CA PHE A 135 -7.40 6.75 6.26
C PHE A 135 -7.12 5.68 7.34
N GLY A 136 -5.84 5.34 7.50
CA GLY A 136 -5.40 4.30 8.43
C GLY A 136 -5.40 2.89 7.84
N GLN A 137 -5.85 2.71 6.60
CA GLN A 137 -5.73 1.46 5.84
C GLN A 137 -4.42 1.44 5.05
N ALA A 138 -3.80 0.27 4.90
CA ALA A 138 -2.64 0.10 4.05
C ALA A 138 -3.08 -0.19 2.61
N TRP A 139 -2.61 0.60 1.64
CA TRP A 139 -2.91 0.41 0.22
C TRP A 139 -1.66 -0.03 -0.54
N LEU A 140 -1.84 -1.02 -1.42
CA LEU A 140 -0.77 -1.66 -2.15
C LEU A 140 -0.25 -0.80 -3.29
N GLY A 141 1.07 -0.58 -3.34
CA GLY A 141 1.75 0.03 -4.49
C GLY A 141 2.54 -0.96 -5.33
N CYS A 142 3.47 -1.70 -4.71
CA CYS A 142 4.22 -2.76 -5.36
C CYS A 142 4.29 -3.98 -4.46
N ALA A 143 4.26 -5.17 -5.06
CA ALA A 143 4.50 -6.43 -4.37
C ALA A 143 5.35 -7.39 -5.25
N PRO A 144 6.63 -7.07 -5.52
CA PRO A 144 7.54 -8.03 -6.14
C PRO A 144 7.74 -9.24 -5.23
N ARG A 145 8.21 -10.36 -5.81
CA ARG A 145 8.78 -11.43 -4.97
C ARG A 145 10.03 -10.90 -4.27
N SER A 146 10.28 -11.33 -3.03
CA SER A 146 11.42 -10.83 -2.25
C SER A 146 12.77 -11.08 -2.95
N GLN A 147 12.88 -12.18 -3.71
CA GLN A 147 14.08 -12.47 -4.50
C GLN A 147 14.27 -11.51 -5.68
N GLU A 148 13.19 -11.12 -6.37
CA GLU A 148 13.24 -10.17 -7.48
C GLU A 148 13.73 -8.81 -7.00
N PHE A 149 13.18 -8.32 -5.88
CA PHE A 149 13.62 -7.06 -5.28
C PHE A 149 15.10 -7.10 -4.89
N ARG A 150 15.57 -8.17 -4.25
CA ARG A 150 16.99 -8.30 -3.88
C ARG A 150 17.91 -8.24 -5.09
N ARG A 151 17.53 -8.85 -6.22
CA ARG A 151 18.30 -8.80 -7.47
C ARG A 151 18.36 -7.37 -8.02
N ALA A 152 17.21 -6.70 -8.13
CA ALA A 152 17.13 -5.31 -8.60
C ALA A 152 17.93 -4.35 -7.70
N TYR A 153 17.80 -4.49 -6.38
CA TYR A 153 18.53 -3.68 -5.40
C TYR A 153 20.04 -3.93 -5.45
N ALA A 154 20.49 -5.18 -5.53
CA ALA A 154 21.92 -5.50 -5.65
C ALA A 154 22.53 -4.94 -6.94
N ALA A 155 21.82 -5.03 -8.06
CA ALA A 155 22.25 -4.45 -9.33
C ALA A 155 22.39 -2.92 -9.26
N ALA A 156 21.38 -2.24 -8.69
CA ALA A 156 21.44 -0.79 -8.50
C ALA A 156 22.49 -0.35 -7.47
N HIS A 157 22.74 -1.18 -6.46
CA HIS A 157 23.78 -0.93 -5.47
C HIS A 157 25.17 -1.00 -6.11
N ALA A 158 25.45 -2.06 -6.89
CA ALA A 158 26.70 -2.20 -7.63
C ALA A 158 26.93 -1.06 -8.64
N ALA A 159 25.85 -0.60 -9.29
CA ALA A 159 25.88 0.51 -10.23
C ALA A 159 25.93 1.90 -9.55
N HIS A 160 25.83 1.98 -8.21
CA HIS A 160 25.72 3.24 -7.45
C HIS A 160 24.52 4.11 -7.88
N THR A 161 23.44 3.48 -8.34
CA THR A 161 22.20 4.15 -8.80
C THR A 161 21.02 3.91 -7.86
N HIS A 162 21.26 3.39 -6.65
CA HIS A 162 20.19 3.15 -5.68
C HIS A 162 19.74 4.48 -5.04
N PRO A 163 18.42 4.79 -5.01
CA PRO A 163 17.94 6.08 -4.54
C PRO A 163 17.99 6.24 -3.01
N CYS A 164 18.03 5.15 -2.25
CA CYS A 164 18.19 5.14 -0.80
C CYS A 164 18.70 3.78 -0.31
N GLU A 165 19.16 3.74 0.93
CA GLU A 165 19.60 2.51 1.58
C GLU A 165 18.42 1.76 2.22
N VAL A 166 18.28 0.46 1.90
CA VAL A 166 17.23 -0.43 2.41
C VAL A 166 17.86 -1.63 3.11
N LYS A 167 17.56 -1.82 4.40
CA LYS A 167 18.13 -2.90 5.22
C LYS A 167 17.44 -4.25 4.99
N LEU A 168 17.89 -5.00 3.99
CA LEU A 168 17.31 -6.28 3.58
C LEU A 168 17.72 -7.49 4.44
N ASP A 169 18.60 -7.31 5.44
CA ASP A 169 19.22 -8.38 6.26
C ASP A 169 18.45 -8.78 7.52
#